data_AF-B7Q788-F1
#
_entry.id   AF-B7Q788-F1
#
_cell.length_a   1.000
_cell.length_b   1.000
_cell.length_c   1.000
_cell.angle_alpha   90.00
_cell.angle_beta   90.00
_cell.angle_gamma   90.00
#
_symmetry.space_group_name_H-M   'P 1'
#
loop_
_entity.id
_entity.type
_entity.pdbx_description
1 polymer ?
#
loop_
_entity_poly.entity_id
_entity_poly.type
_entity_poly.pdbx_seq_one_letter_code
_entity_poly.pdbx_strand_id
1 'polypeptide(L)'
;GDMCGPETCKARDNCLCATTRPPNNLTVTEMPQFVTLSFDGAVNWGNMPFYRDLLAPTKRKNKRSGCNIGATFFVSHEYVDYPSVHELHHNGHEIALRSISDSTFLDYWKNLSSEGWKDEIFSQRALIAKSADVPASDIVGMRAPLLVTGGDNSYRMINETELQYDSSLPHLRTRGHQDPVFPYTLDYGPQTACVIPPCPELRYKGLWTIPMNVLFRKRKADGKLREFPCSTVEGCVPLPETKGDTFDYLQ
;
A
#
# COMPACT_ATOMS: atom_id res chain seq x y z
N GLY A 1 -4.94 11.44 25.74
CA GLY A 1 -3.65 10.78 25.46
C GLY A 1 -2.72 11.77 24.81
N ASP A 2 -1.41 11.55 24.90
CA ASP A 2 -0.41 12.47 24.34
C ASP A 2 -0.62 12.69 22.84
N MET A 3 -0.49 13.95 22.40
CA MET A 3 -0.56 14.33 20.99
C MET A 3 0.78 14.07 20.31
N CYS A 4 0.75 13.59 19.06
CA CYS A 4 1.96 13.43 18.25
C CYS A 4 2.55 14.80 17.94
N GLY A 5 3.85 14.97 18.11
CA GLY A 5 4.54 16.21 17.81
C GLY A 5 6.01 16.00 17.44
N PRO A 6 6.66 16.99 16.82
CA PRO A 6 8.03 16.88 16.34
C PRO A 6 9.06 16.67 17.47
N GLU A 7 8.73 17.08 18.70
CA GLU A 7 9.61 16.88 19.86
C GLU A 7 9.43 15.51 20.52
N THR A 8 8.30 14.85 20.31
CA THR A 8 7.96 13.58 20.96
C THR A 8 8.07 12.39 20.00
N CYS A 9 8.00 12.63 18.69
CA CYS A 9 8.13 11.64 17.63
C CYS A 9 9.19 12.09 16.63
N LYS A 10 10.39 11.50 16.72
CA LYS A 10 11.56 11.90 15.92
C LYS A 10 11.93 10.81 14.92
N ALA A 11 12.22 11.22 13.68
CA ALA A 11 12.60 10.30 12.61
C ALA A 11 13.81 9.41 12.97
N ARG A 12 14.76 9.94 13.75
CA ARG A 12 15.93 9.18 14.25
C ARG A 12 15.55 7.99 15.13
N ASP A 13 14.36 8.02 15.73
CA ASP A 13 13.82 7.00 16.63
C ASP A 13 12.80 6.10 15.89
N ASN A 14 12.81 6.11 14.54
CA ASN A 14 11.83 5.44 13.68
C ASN A 14 10.39 5.86 13.98
N CYS A 15 10.17 7.16 14.19
CA CYS A 15 8.85 7.72 14.46
C CYS A 15 8.58 8.92 13.55
N LEU A 16 7.41 8.94 12.91
CA LEU A 16 6.93 10.10 12.14
C LEU A 16 5.43 10.30 12.37
N CYS A 17 5.02 11.52 12.74
CA CYS A 17 3.61 11.89 12.86
C CYS A 17 2.96 12.01 11.47
N ALA A 18 1.65 11.77 11.38
CA ALA A 18 0.90 12.07 10.17
C ALA A 18 1.04 13.56 9.82
N THR A 19 1.45 13.84 8.58
CA THR A 19 1.73 15.19 8.11
C THR A 19 1.43 15.29 6.62
N THR A 20 1.00 16.46 6.18
CA THR A 20 0.91 16.85 4.77
C THR A 20 2.12 17.69 4.33
N ARG A 21 2.97 18.10 5.27
CA ARG A 21 4.21 18.82 4.99
C ARG A 21 5.33 17.82 4.70
N PRO A 22 6.22 18.11 3.75
CA PRO A 22 7.37 17.24 3.49
C PRO A 22 8.15 16.94 4.77
N PRO A 23 8.54 15.67 5.00
CA PRO A 23 9.31 15.28 6.17
C PRO A 23 10.70 15.92 6.15
N ASN A 24 11.38 15.92 7.30
CA ASN A 24 12.75 16.45 7.48
C ASN A 24 12.91 17.95 7.15
N ASN A 25 11.85 18.75 7.32
CA ASN A 25 11.85 20.20 7.05
C ASN A 25 12.24 20.57 5.61
N LEU A 26 12.05 19.66 4.66
CA LEU A 26 12.21 19.96 3.24
C LEU A 26 11.11 20.91 2.77
N THR A 27 11.44 21.79 1.83
CA THR A 27 10.41 22.52 1.08
C THR A 27 9.79 21.61 0.01
N VAL A 28 8.60 21.97 -0.46
CA VAL A 28 7.91 21.22 -1.54
C VAL A 28 8.76 21.15 -2.81
N THR A 29 9.54 22.18 -3.11
CA THR A 29 10.42 22.22 -4.28
C THR A 29 11.68 21.36 -4.14
N GLU A 30 12.12 21.09 -2.91
CA GLU A 30 13.28 20.23 -2.65
C GLU A 30 12.90 18.74 -2.59
N MET A 31 11.67 18.44 -2.19
CA MET A 31 11.18 17.08 -2.01
C MET A 31 11.01 16.36 -3.36
N PRO A 32 11.68 15.20 -3.58
CA PRO A 32 11.37 14.35 -4.72
C PRO A 32 9.93 13.84 -4.65
N GLN A 33 9.19 13.94 -5.74
CA GLN A 33 7.91 13.25 -5.86
C GLN A 33 8.15 11.75 -6.02
N PHE A 34 7.81 10.99 -4.99
CA PHE A 34 7.74 9.53 -5.08
C PHE A 34 6.40 9.10 -5.69
N VAL A 35 6.42 8.07 -6.53
CA VAL A 35 5.23 7.41 -7.06
C VAL A 35 5.38 5.92 -6.78
N THR A 36 4.49 5.36 -5.96
CA THR A 36 4.46 3.93 -5.62
C THR A 36 3.50 3.21 -6.55
N LEU A 37 4.02 2.63 -7.63
CA LEU A 37 3.26 1.73 -8.49
C LEU A 37 3.12 0.37 -7.78
N SER A 38 1.90 -0.04 -7.49
CA SER A 38 1.63 -1.35 -6.87
C SER A 38 0.64 -2.19 -7.65
N PHE A 39 0.85 -3.51 -7.64
CA PHE A 39 -0.06 -4.50 -8.17
C PHE A 39 -0.51 -5.44 -7.06
N ASP A 40 -1.81 -5.69 -7.01
CA ASP A 40 -2.42 -6.59 -6.02
C ASP A 40 -2.85 -7.89 -6.72
N GLY A 41 -2.73 -9.01 -6.02
CA GLY A 41 -3.23 -10.31 -6.46
C GLY A 41 -2.13 -11.27 -6.93
N ALA A 42 -2.54 -12.38 -7.55
CA ALA A 42 -1.63 -13.43 -7.97
C ALA A 42 -0.76 -13.01 -9.16
N VAL A 43 0.56 -13.17 -9.02
CA VAL A 43 1.51 -13.06 -10.15
C VAL A 43 1.53 -14.39 -10.89
N ASN A 44 1.28 -14.39 -12.20
CA ASN A 44 1.26 -15.61 -13.00
C ASN A 44 1.58 -15.37 -14.48
N TRP A 45 1.56 -16.45 -15.26
CA TRP A 45 1.86 -16.42 -16.69
C TRP A 45 0.97 -15.47 -17.51
N GLY A 46 -0.23 -15.14 -17.04
CA GLY A 46 -1.15 -14.24 -17.73
C GLY A 46 -0.77 -12.76 -17.63
N ASN A 47 -0.22 -12.33 -16.47
CA ASN A 47 0.13 -10.92 -16.23
C ASN A 47 1.63 -10.62 -16.39
N MET A 48 2.51 -11.63 -16.30
CA MET A 48 3.95 -11.45 -16.49
C MET A 48 4.38 -10.84 -17.83
N PRO A 49 3.76 -11.16 -18.99
CA PRO A 49 4.09 -10.48 -20.25
C PRO A 49 3.90 -8.96 -20.16
N PHE A 50 2.86 -8.50 -19.47
CA PHE A 50 2.61 -7.09 -19.22
C PHE A 50 3.64 -6.49 -18.25
N TYR A 51 3.94 -7.18 -17.14
CA TYR A 51 4.94 -6.69 -16.18
C TYR A 51 6.33 -6.58 -16.79
N ARG A 52 6.77 -7.57 -17.56
CA ARG A 52 8.07 -7.54 -18.27
C ARG A 52 8.15 -6.37 -19.26
N ASP A 53 7.06 -6.07 -19.98
CA ASP A 53 7.04 -4.93 -20.91
C ASP A 53 7.04 -3.57 -20.20
N LEU A 54 6.24 -3.45 -19.13
CA LEU A 54 6.10 -2.22 -18.35
C LEU A 54 7.36 -1.91 -17.52
N LEU A 55 7.95 -2.93 -16.91
CA LEU A 55 9.04 -2.79 -15.94
C LEU A 55 10.41 -3.14 -16.52
N ALA A 56 10.50 -3.34 -17.85
CA ALA A 56 11.76 -3.58 -18.54
C ALA A 56 12.84 -2.56 -18.12
N PRO A 57 13.99 -3.02 -17.58
CA PRO A 57 15.10 -2.18 -17.12
C PRO A 57 15.58 -1.14 -18.15
N THR A 58 15.48 -1.48 -19.43
CA THR A 58 15.96 -0.63 -20.53
C THR A 58 15.00 0.51 -20.88
N LYS A 59 13.73 0.45 -20.44
CA LYS A 59 12.68 1.39 -20.89
C LYS A 59 12.48 2.58 -19.95
N ARG A 60 12.58 2.38 -18.64
CA ARG A 60 12.13 3.38 -17.65
C ARG A 60 13.13 3.51 -16.51
N LYS A 61 13.59 4.75 -16.29
CA LYS A 61 14.55 5.10 -15.24
C LYS A 61 14.06 6.28 -14.42
N ASN A 62 14.37 6.25 -13.14
CA ASN A 62 14.17 7.37 -12.24
C ASN A 62 15.06 8.55 -12.69
N LYS A 63 14.45 9.70 -13.01
CA LYS A 63 15.15 10.85 -13.61
C LYS A 63 16.35 11.34 -12.79
N ARG A 64 16.25 11.30 -11.46
CA ARG A 64 17.30 11.83 -10.56
C ARG A 64 18.43 10.84 -10.29
N SER A 65 18.12 9.56 -10.12
CA SER A 65 19.12 8.53 -9.77
C SER A 65 19.67 7.76 -10.96
N GLY A 66 18.95 7.70 -12.08
CA GLY A 66 19.31 6.86 -13.23
C GLY A 66 19.10 5.36 -13.01
N CYS A 67 18.61 4.95 -11.84
CA CYS A 67 18.21 3.57 -11.54
C CYS A 67 16.93 3.21 -12.30
N ASN A 68 16.70 1.92 -12.52
CA ASN A 68 15.42 1.42 -13.03
C ASN A 68 14.29 1.82 -12.08
N ILE A 69 13.07 1.93 -12.61
CA ILE A 69 11.89 2.10 -11.74
C ILE A 69 11.61 0.79 -10.98
N GLY A 70 11.12 0.93 -9.75
CA GLY A 70 10.61 -0.18 -8.95
C GLY A 70 9.08 -0.19 -8.94
N ALA A 71 8.50 -1.33 -8.57
CA ALA A 71 7.09 -1.50 -8.26
C ALA A 71 6.97 -2.43 -7.05
N THR A 72 5.82 -2.39 -6.38
CA THR A 72 5.52 -3.26 -5.23
C THR A 72 4.40 -4.23 -5.60
N PHE A 73 4.63 -5.52 -5.40
CA PHE A 73 3.64 -6.56 -5.66
C PHE A 73 3.08 -7.08 -4.34
N PHE A 74 1.82 -6.77 -4.04
CA PHE A 74 1.08 -7.37 -2.92
C PHE A 74 0.47 -8.69 -3.40
N VAL A 75 1.28 -9.75 -3.31
CA VAL A 75 1.00 -11.05 -3.90
C VAL A 75 -0.02 -11.79 -3.05
N SER A 76 -1.04 -12.39 -3.67
CA SER A 76 -1.87 -13.44 -3.04
C SER A 76 -1.42 -14.83 -3.49
N HIS A 77 -1.64 -15.85 -2.64
CA HIS A 77 -1.12 -17.21 -2.90
C HIS A 77 -1.87 -17.96 -3.99
N GLU A 78 -3.20 -17.89 -4.01
CA GLU A 78 -4.00 -18.69 -4.95
C GLU A 78 -3.62 -18.36 -6.41
N TYR A 79 -3.32 -19.38 -7.23
CA TYR A 79 -2.86 -19.26 -8.62
C TYR A 79 -1.53 -18.52 -8.85
N VAL A 80 -0.69 -18.34 -7.83
CA VAL A 80 0.62 -17.70 -7.98
C VAL A 80 1.63 -18.63 -8.67
N ASP A 81 2.40 -18.06 -9.62
CA ASP A 81 3.59 -18.67 -10.19
C ASP A 81 4.83 -18.13 -9.47
N TYR A 82 5.33 -18.87 -8.48
CA TYR A 82 6.48 -18.44 -7.68
C TYR A 82 7.77 -18.15 -8.46
N PRO A 83 8.12 -18.89 -9.54
CA PRO A 83 9.20 -18.48 -10.44
C PRO A 83 9.04 -17.06 -11.01
N SER A 84 7.82 -16.64 -11.33
CA SER A 84 7.55 -15.27 -11.77
C SER A 84 7.71 -14.25 -10.64
N VAL A 85 7.34 -14.61 -9.41
CA VAL A 85 7.61 -13.79 -8.20
C VAL A 85 9.11 -13.63 -7.98
N HIS A 86 9.88 -14.72 -8.13
CA HIS A 86 11.35 -14.68 -8.07
C HIS A 86 11.92 -13.72 -9.10
N GLU A 87 11.47 -13.80 -10.35
CA GLU A 87 11.93 -12.91 -11.42
C GLU A 87 11.66 -11.44 -11.11
N LEU A 88 10.48 -11.11 -10.57
CA LEU A 88 10.16 -9.73 -10.20
C LEU A 88 11.08 -9.23 -9.07
N HIS A 89 11.29 -10.03 -8.02
CA HIS A 89 12.22 -9.68 -6.93
C HIS A 89 13.66 -9.52 -7.43
N HIS A 90 14.14 -10.48 -8.22
CA HIS A 90 15.47 -10.45 -8.81
C HIS A 90 15.72 -9.20 -9.67
N ASN A 91 14.68 -8.69 -10.33
CA ASN A 91 14.73 -7.45 -11.12
C ASN A 91 14.56 -6.16 -10.28
N GLY A 92 14.57 -6.26 -8.95
CA GLY A 92 14.56 -5.12 -8.04
C GLY A 92 13.16 -4.57 -7.73
N HIS A 93 12.12 -5.38 -7.89
CA HIS A 93 10.78 -5.06 -7.42
C HIS A 93 10.55 -5.59 -6.00
N GLU A 94 9.73 -4.88 -5.25
CA GLU A 94 9.36 -5.29 -3.90
C GLU A 94 8.26 -6.36 -3.95
N ILE A 95 8.41 -7.41 -3.13
CA ILE A 95 7.39 -8.43 -2.92
C ILE A 95 6.83 -8.26 -1.51
N ALA A 96 5.53 -8.02 -1.43
CA ALA A 96 4.78 -7.81 -0.20
C ALA A 96 3.59 -8.78 -0.13
N LEU A 97 2.99 -8.87 1.05
CA LEU A 97 1.99 -9.88 1.39
C LEU A 97 0.58 -9.36 1.18
N ARG A 98 -0.31 -10.22 0.69
CA ARG A 98 -1.75 -9.92 0.58
C ARG A 98 -2.63 -10.92 1.29
N SER A 99 -2.26 -12.19 1.35
CA SER A 99 -2.88 -13.29 2.10
C SER A 99 -2.74 -14.60 1.33
N ILE A 100 -2.97 -15.71 2.02
CA ILE A 100 -3.02 -17.03 1.40
C ILE A 100 -4.36 -17.22 0.69
N SER A 101 -5.49 -16.97 1.35
CA SER A 101 -6.81 -17.26 0.77
C SER A 101 -7.37 -16.17 -0.15
N ASP A 102 -6.93 -14.91 0.02
CA ASP A 102 -7.49 -13.73 -0.67
C ASP A 102 -9.04 -13.70 -0.68
N SER A 103 -9.63 -14.20 0.42
CA SER A 103 -11.08 -14.31 0.62
C SER A 103 -11.83 -13.06 0.17
N THR A 104 -12.87 -13.24 -0.63
CA THR A 104 -13.72 -12.15 -1.12
C THR A 104 -14.81 -11.73 -0.12
N PHE A 105 -14.85 -12.33 1.07
CA PHE A 105 -15.86 -12.06 2.08
C PHE A 105 -15.37 -11.01 3.08
N LEU A 106 -15.99 -9.82 3.08
CA LEU A 106 -15.63 -8.73 4.01
C LEU A 106 -15.65 -9.17 5.48
N ASP A 107 -16.68 -9.93 5.88
CA ASP A 107 -16.85 -10.33 7.28
C ASP A 107 -15.81 -11.35 7.75
N TYR A 108 -15.16 -12.06 6.83
CA TYR A 108 -14.01 -12.91 7.15
C TYR A 108 -12.87 -12.05 7.72
N TRP A 109 -12.45 -11.02 6.97
CA TRP A 109 -11.36 -10.12 7.37
C TRP A 109 -11.68 -9.26 8.58
N LYS A 110 -12.94 -8.80 8.71
CA LYS A 110 -13.37 -8.00 9.86
C LYS A 110 -13.27 -8.75 11.20
N ASN A 111 -13.60 -10.04 11.18
CA ASN A 111 -13.75 -10.85 12.38
C ASN A 111 -12.55 -11.77 12.66
N LEU A 112 -11.55 -11.77 11.78
CA LEU A 112 -10.36 -12.58 11.93
C LEU A 112 -9.58 -12.19 13.19
N SER A 113 -9.17 -13.17 13.98
CA SER A 113 -8.32 -12.95 15.16
C SER A 113 -6.90 -12.58 14.75
N SER A 114 -6.08 -12.09 15.68
CA SER A 114 -4.66 -11.83 15.40
C SER A 114 -3.92 -13.09 14.92
N GLU A 115 -4.24 -14.26 15.47
CA GLU A 115 -3.67 -15.53 14.99
C GLU A 115 -4.17 -15.88 13.59
N GLY A 116 -5.45 -15.65 13.28
CA GLY A 116 -5.96 -15.87 11.92
C GLY A 116 -5.30 -14.92 10.89
N TRP A 117 -5.04 -13.67 11.27
CA TRP A 117 -4.26 -12.74 10.45
C TRP A 117 -2.82 -13.21 10.24
N LYS A 118 -2.23 -13.87 11.25
CA LYS A 118 -0.89 -14.45 11.17
C LYS A 118 -0.88 -15.65 10.24
N ASP A 119 -1.89 -16.51 10.32
CA ASP A 119 -2.10 -17.64 9.42
C ASP A 119 -2.29 -17.19 7.98
N GLU A 120 -3.00 -16.09 7.74
CA GLU A 120 -3.24 -15.58 6.38
C GLU A 120 -2.06 -14.80 5.82
N ILE A 121 -1.48 -13.89 6.59
CA ILE A 121 -0.47 -12.95 6.09
C ILE A 121 0.93 -13.47 6.41
N PHE A 122 1.26 -13.64 7.68
CA PHE A 122 2.64 -13.93 8.05
C PHE A 122 3.09 -15.33 7.60
N SER A 123 2.23 -16.34 7.63
CA SER A 123 2.54 -17.65 7.05
C SER A 123 2.78 -17.60 5.54
N GLN A 124 2.15 -16.65 4.82
CA GLN A 124 2.42 -16.40 3.41
C GLN A 124 3.89 -16.00 3.16
N ARG A 125 4.50 -15.27 4.11
CA ARG A 125 5.91 -14.88 4.02
C ARG A 125 6.83 -16.09 3.89
N ALA A 126 6.60 -17.13 4.71
CA ALA A 126 7.38 -18.36 4.62
C ALA A 126 7.15 -19.10 3.30
N LEU A 127 5.92 -19.07 2.78
CA LEU A 127 5.59 -19.67 1.48
C LEU A 127 6.32 -18.98 0.32
N ILE A 128 6.26 -17.65 0.25
CA ILE A 128 6.97 -16.87 -0.77
C ILE A 128 8.47 -17.05 -0.63
N ALA A 129 9.01 -16.91 0.59
CA ALA A 129 10.46 -17.00 0.80
C ALA A 129 11.02 -18.35 0.35
N LYS A 130 10.32 -19.44 0.67
CA LYS A 130 10.73 -20.79 0.27
C LYS A 130 10.50 -21.07 -1.21
N SER A 131 9.33 -20.69 -1.75
CA SER A 131 8.88 -21.16 -3.06
C SER A 131 9.37 -20.27 -4.22
N ALA A 132 9.58 -18.98 -3.95
CA ALA A 132 10.14 -18.02 -4.90
C ALA A 132 11.61 -17.68 -4.63
N ASP A 133 12.26 -18.33 -3.66
CA ASP A 133 13.66 -18.05 -3.29
C ASP A 133 13.92 -16.54 -3.06
N VAL A 134 12.98 -15.90 -2.36
CA VAL A 134 13.07 -14.49 -1.97
C VAL A 134 13.53 -14.45 -0.50
N PRO A 135 14.56 -13.67 -0.14
CA PRO A 135 14.95 -13.55 1.26
C PRO A 135 13.77 -13.08 2.11
N ALA A 136 13.43 -13.83 3.16
CA ALA A 136 12.31 -13.46 4.03
C ALA A 136 12.50 -12.05 4.65
N SER A 137 13.75 -11.62 4.84
CA SER A 137 14.11 -10.26 5.29
C SER A 137 13.65 -9.15 4.36
N ASP A 138 13.42 -9.45 3.08
CA ASP A 138 13.02 -8.47 2.07
C ASP A 138 11.48 -8.38 1.95
N ILE A 139 10.75 -9.30 2.58
CA ILE A 139 9.28 -9.39 2.55
C ILE A 139 8.75 -8.79 3.86
N VAL A 140 8.55 -7.48 3.86
CA VAL A 140 8.27 -6.70 5.09
C VAL A 140 6.97 -5.91 5.05
N GLY A 141 6.30 -5.87 3.91
CA GLY A 141 5.06 -5.14 3.70
C GLY A 141 3.83 -6.03 3.64
N MET A 142 2.67 -5.48 3.98
CA MET A 142 1.38 -6.10 3.67
C MET A 142 0.34 -5.11 3.15
N ARG A 143 -0.65 -5.64 2.45
CA ARG A 143 -1.92 -4.99 2.14
C ARG A 143 -3.06 -5.98 2.34
N ALA A 144 -3.97 -5.66 3.25
CA ALA A 144 -5.16 -6.44 3.56
C ALA A 144 -6.08 -6.57 2.34
N PRO A 145 -6.63 -7.77 2.07
CA PRO A 145 -7.61 -7.96 1.02
C PRO A 145 -8.83 -7.06 1.24
N LEU A 146 -9.38 -6.57 0.13
CA LEU A 146 -10.52 -5.63 0.12
C LEU A 146 -10.26 -4.33 0.91
N LEU A 147 -9.01 -4.05 1.31
CA LEU A 147 -8.60 -2.96 2.19
C LEU A 147 -9.28 -3.00 3.58
N VAL A 148 -9.63 -4.20 4.05
CA VAL A 148 -10.26 -4.42 5.37
C VAL A 148 -9.23 -4.98 6.34
N THR A 149 -8.78 -4.17 7.31
CA THR A 149 -7.68 -4.57 8.20
C THR A 149 -8.12 -5.38 9.42
N GLY A 150 -9.40 -5.53 9.73
CA GLY A 150 -9.80 -6.22 10.97
C GLY A 150 -9.37 -5.49 12.25
N GLY A 151 -9.16 -4.17 12.19
CA GLY A 151 -8.82 -3.33 13.33
C GLY A 151 -7.48 -3.70 13.98
N ASP A 152 -7.44 -3.65 15.31
CA ASP A 152 -6.24 -3.99 16.08
C ASP A 152 -5.78 -5.44 15.92
N ASN A 153 -6.61 -6.34 15.38
CA ASN A 153 -6.22 -7.75 15.24
C ASN A 153 -5.09 -7.94 14.23
N SER A 154 -5.18 -7.33 13.04
CA SER A 154 -4.06 -7.38 12.07
C SER A 154 -2.85 -6.60 12.57
N TYR A 155 -3.06 -5.45 13.20
CA TYR A 155 -1.95 -4.61 13.65
C TYR A 155 -1.18 -5.23 14.83
N ARG A 156 -1.84 -6.00 15.71
CA ARG A 156 -1.14 -6.85 16.69
C ARG A 156 -0.28 -7.90 15.99
N MET A 157 -0.81 -8.57 14.97
CA MET A 157 -0.03 -9.54 14.19
C MET A 157 1.20 -8.89 13.56
N ILE A 158 1.05 -7.72 12.92
CA ILE A 158 2.17 -7.02 12.32
C ILE A 158 3.22 -6.68 13.39
N ASN A 159 2.79 -6.15 14.54
CA ASN A 159 3.68 -5.75 15.63
C ASN A 159 4.38 -6.93 16.35
N GLU A 160 3.80 -8.13 16.28
CA GLU A 160 4.36 -9.37 16.83
C GLU A 160 5.24 -10.15 15.84
N THR A 161 5.37 -9.66 14.60
CA THR A 161 6.13 -10.28 13.51
C THR A 161 7.22 -9.34 12.99
N GLU A 162 7.97 -9.75 11.95
CA GLU A 162 9.01 -8.90 11.33
C GLU A 162 8.47 -7.98 10.21
N LEU A 163 7.15 -7.82 10.10
CA LEU A 163 6.54 -6.90 9.15
C LEU A 163 6.73 -5.45 9.62
N GLN A 164 7.06 -4.56 8.68
CA GLN A 164 7.42 -3.17 8.96
C GLN A 164 6.34 -2.17 8.62
N TYR A 165 5.47 -2.49 7.64
CA TYR A 165 4.44 -1.56 7.20
C TYR A 165 3.15 -2.22 6.71
N ASP A 166 2.06 -1.48 6.86
CA ASP A 166 0.76 -1.72 6.22
C ASP A 166 0.46 -0.65 5.17
N SER A 167 -0.03 -1.04 3.98
CA SER A 167 -0.59 -0.14 2.97
C SER A 167 -2.07 -0.44 2.66
N SER A 168 -2.91 -0.57 3.69
CA SER A 168 -4.35 -0.89 3.53
C SER A 168 -5.29 0.25 3.84
N LEU A 169 -4.87 1.27 4.58
CA LEU A 169 -5.76 2.33 5.07
C LEU A 169 -5.92 3.44 4.01
N PRO A 170 -7.13 3.64 3.45
CA PRO A 170 -7.37 4.79 2.59
C PRO A 170 -7.35 6.09 3.38
N HIS A 171 -6.84 7.14 2.75
CA HIS A 171 -6.91 8.50 3.26
C HIS A 171 -7.85 9.32 2.37
N LEU A 172 -9.04 9.60 2.88
CA LEU A 172 -9.97 10.52 2.23
C LEU A 172 -9.43 11.95 2.31
N ARG A 173 -9.43 12.62 1.17
CA ARG A 173 -9.09 14.03 1.03
C ARG A 173 -10.00 14.68 -0.01
N THR A 174 -9.98 16.00 -0.09
CA THR A 174 -10.70 16.78 -1.11
C THR A 174 -9.69 17.45 -2.04
N ARG A 175 -9.78 17.19 -3.35
CA ARG A 175 -8.85 17.76 -4.35
C ARG A 175 -8.85 19.30 -4.26
N GLY A 176 -7.66 19.89 -4.15
CA GLY A 176 -7.49 21.35 -4.07
C GLY A 176 -7.78 21.99 -2.70
N HIS A 177 -8.24 21.21 -1.71
CA HIS A 177 -8.51 21.71 -0.35
C HIS A 177 -7.70 20.97 0.73
N GLN A 178 -7.41 19.69 0.52
CA GLN A 178 -6.63 18.86 1.44
C GLN A 178 -5.51 18.16 0.67
N ASP A 179 -4.29 18.40 1.15
CA ASP A 179 -3.08 17.77 0.64
C ASP A 179 -3.02 16.28 1.00
N PRO A 180 -2.33 15.45 0.20
CA PRO A 180 -2.09 14.06 0.56
C PRO A 180 -1.26 13.95 1.85
N VAL A 181 -1.47 12.89 2.60
CA VAL A 181 -0.71 12.58 3.82
C VAL A 181 0.51 11.73 3.48
N PHE A 182 1.65 12.03 4.11
CA PHE A 182 2.84 11.19 4.05
C PHE A 182 2.68 9.90 4.88
N PRO A 183 3.49 8.85 4.61
CA PRO A 183 3.61 7.72 5.53
C PRO A 183 3.92 8.19 6.94
N TYR A 184 3.39 7.49 7.93
CA TYR A 184 3.57 7.83 9.34
C TYR A 184 3.56 6.57 10.20
N THR A 185 4.05 6.69 11.43
CA THR A 185 4.08 5.57 12.38
C THR A 185 2.95 5.62 13.38
N LEU A 186 2.59 4.45 13.89
CA LEU A 186 1.47 4.28 14.82
C LEU A 186 1.88 4.38 16.29
N ASP A 187 3.04 4.98 16.60
CA ASP A 187 3.50 5.28 17.97
C ASP A 187 2.46 6.05 18.78
N TYR A 188 1.71 6.94 18.12
CA TYR A 188 0.62 7.72 18.69
C TYR A 188 -0.76 7.21 18.30
N GLY A 189 -0.82 6.01 17.72
CA GLY A 189 -2.01 5.41 17.15
C GLY A 189 -2.32 5.95 15.75
N PRO A 190 -3.48 5.59 15.18
CA PRO A 190 -3.95 6.14 13.91
C PRO A 190 -4.21 7.64 14.05
N GLN A 191 -3.65 8.42 13.12
CA GLN A 191 -3.72 9.87 13.11
C GLN A 191 -4.57 10.42 11.96
N THR A 192 -5.15 9.53 11.15
CA THR A 192 -6.10 9.85 10.08
C THR A 192 -7.46 9.20 10.34
N ALA A 193 -8.51 9.76 9.76
CA ALA A 193 -9.86 9.21 9.88
C ALA A 193 -9.94 7.78 9.31
N CYS A 194 -10.71 6.92 9.98
CA CYS A 194 -11.00 5.57 9.50
C CYS A 194 -12.01 5.63 8.36
N VAL A 195 -11.62 5.12 7.18
CA VAL A 195 -12.46 5.12 5.97
C VAL A 195 -13.19 3.78 5.80
N ILE A 196 -12.50 2.67 6.07
CA ILE A 196 -13.03 1.30 5.94
C ILE A 196 -12.89 0.62 7.31
N PRO A 197 -13.97 0.58 8.13
CA PRO A 197 -13.89 -0.03 9.45
C PRO A 197 -13.91 -1.57 9.38
N PRO A 198 -13.32 -2.25 10.37
CA PRO A 198 -12.64 -1.68 11.55
C PRO A 198 -11.18 -1.27 11.25
N CYS A 199 -10.77 -0.09 11.72
CA CYS A 199 -9.38 0.39 11.73
C CYS A 199 -8.75 0.13 13.11
N PRO A 200 -7.40 0.08 13.23
CA PRO A 200 -6.76 -0.01 14.55
C PRO A 200 -7.16 1.17 15.44
N GLU A 201 -7.16 0.98 16.75
CA GLU A 201 -7.43 2.02 17.75
C GLU A 201 -6.26 2.15 18.75
N LEU A 202 -5.39 1.14 18.81
CA LEU A 202 -4.23 1.10 19.69
C LEU A 202 -2.98 1.76 19.07
N ARG A 203 -1.90 1.77 19.87
CA ARG A 203 -0.60 2.32 19.51
C ARG A 203 0.38 1.18 19.22
N TYR A 204 1.11 1.30 18.11
CA TYR A 204 2.07 0.31 17.64
C TYR A 204 3.39 1.02 17.32
N LYS A 205 4.32 0.94 18.27
CA LYS A 205 5.58 1.71 18.24
C LYS A 205 6.44 1.29 17.05
N GLY A 206 6.82 2.24 16.19
CA GLY A 206 7.68 1.98 15.03
C GLY A 206 7.02 1.24 13.87
N LEU A 207 5.74 0.87 13.98
CA LEU A 207 4.98 0.29 12.88
C LEU A 207 4.52 1.41 11.94
N TRP A 208 4.92 1.31 10.68
CA TRP A 208 4.53 2.23 9.63
C TRP A 208 3.17 1.89 9.03
N THR A 209 2.42 2.94 8.71
CA THR A 209 1.37 2.86 7.71
C THR A 209 1.76 3.73 6.52
N ILE A 210 1.51 3.21 5.32
CA ILE A 210 1.61 3.92 4.04
C ILE A 210 0.18 4.19 3.58
N PRO A 211 -0.41 5.34 3.92
CA PRO A 211 -1.82 5.61 3.64
C PRO A 211 -2.08 5.67 2.14
N MET A 212 -3.19 5.07 1.71
CA MET A 212 -3.63 5.13 0.32
C MET A 212 -4.39 6.43 0.09
N ASN A 213 -3.65 7.49 -0.25
CA ASN A 213 -4.24 8.77 -0.65
C ASN A 213 -5.16 8.57 -1.86
N VAL A 214 -6.45 8.84 -1.69
CA VAL A 214 -7.44 8.58 -2.74
C VAL A 214 -7.16 9.38 -4.01
N LEU A 215 -7.45 8.73 -5.14
CA LEU A 215 -7.59 9.33 -6.46
C LEU A 215 -9.02 9.83 -6.62
N PHE A 216 -9.27 10.54 -7.71
CA PHE A 216 -10.57 11.16 -7.96
C PHE A 216 -11.08 10.88 -9.36
N ARG A 217 -12.38 10.63 -9.47
CA ARG A 217 -13.07 10.52 -10.77
C ARG A 217 -14.36 11.31 -10.76
N LYS A 218 -14.60 12.05 -11.85
CA LYS A 218 -15.87 12.74 -12.07
C LYS A 218 -16.89 11.78 -12.67
N ARG A 219 -18.08 11.68 -12.06
CA ARG A 219 -19.24 10.97 -12.61
C ARG A 219 -20.52 11.74 -12.35
N LYS A 220 -21.55 11.49 -13.17
CA LYS A 220 -22.87 12.08 -12.95
C LYS A 220 -23.54 11.39 -11.77
N ALA A 221 -23.97 12.18 -10.79
CA ALA A 221 -24.83 11.78 -9.69
C ALA A 221 -25.93 12.83 -9.51
N ASP A 222 -27.18 12.40 -9.47
CA ASP A 222 -28.36 13.28 -9.41
C ASP A 222 -28.38 14.32 -10.56
N GLY A 223 -27.99 13.91 -11.77
CA GLY A 223 -27.92 14.78 -12.95
C GLY A 223 -26.76 15.80 -12.94
N LYS A 224 -25.95 15.86 -11.88
CA LYS A 224 -24.81 16.78 -11.74
C LYS A 224 -23.49 16.02 -11.83
N LEU A 225 -22.50 16.59 -12.52
CA LEU A 225 -21.15 16.06 -12.51
C LEU A 225 -20.53 16.33 -11.13
N ARG A 226 -20.19 15.28 -10.40
CA ARG A 226 -19.53 15.36 -9.09
C ARG A 226 -18.26 14.52 -9.10
N GLU A 227 -17.29 14.93 -8.29
CA GLU A 227 -16.03 14.20 -8.09
C GLU A 227 -16.19 13.20 -6.94
N PHE A 228 -15.69 11.98 -7.13
CA PHE A 228 -15.76 10.89 -6.17
C PHE A 228 -14.36 10.35 -5.87
N PRO A 229 -14.03 10.13 -4.59
CA PRO A 229 -12.77 9.52 -4.19
C PRO A 229 -12.76 8.02 -4.44
N CYS A 230 -11.58 7.46 -4.69
CA CYS A 230 -11.37 6.03 -4.90
C CYS A 230 -9.93 5.66 -4.51
N SER A 231 -9.76 4.55 -3.80
CA SER A 231 -8.47 4.13 -3.24
C SER A 231 -7.59 3.39 -4.25
N THR A 232 -8.20 2.74 -5.24
CA THR A 232 -7.51 2.00 -6.30
C THR A 232 -7.93 2.53 -7.66
N VAL A 233 -7.05 2.42 -8.66
CA VAL A 233 -7.34 2.86 -10.04
C VAL A 233 -8.56 2.13 -10.62
N GLU A 234 -8.69 0.83 -10.34
CA GLU A 234 -9.86 0.03 -10.76
C GLU A 234 -11.17 0.42 -10.06
N GLY A 235 -11.10 0.92 -8.82
CA GLY A 235 -12.26 1.38 -8.07
C GLY A 235 -12.78 2.75 -8.53
N CYS A 236 -12.02 3.45 -9.38
CA CYS A 236 -12.35 4.78 -9.88
C CYS A 236 -13.27 4.72 -11.10
N VAL A 237 -14.59 4.60 -10.86
CA VAL A 237 -15.58 4.51 -11.95
C VAL A 237 -16.16 5.88 -12.36
N PRO A 238 -16.45 6.10 -13.67
CA PRO A 238 -16.22 5.18 -14.79
C PRO A 238 -14.74 5.09 -15.15
N LEU A 239 -14.29 3.90 -15.55
CA LEU A 239 -12.92 3.69 -16.02
C LEU A 239 -12.64 4.52 -17.28
N PRO A 240 -11.39 4.99 -17.49
CA PRO A 240 -11.02 5.64 -18.74
C PRO A 240 -11.14 4.66 -19.93
N GLU A 241 -11.68 5.13 -21.05
CA GLU A 241 -11.91 4.30 -22.24
C GLU A 241 -10.79 4.45 -23.28
N THR A 242 -10.12 5.60 -23.29
CA THR A 242 -9.04 5.90 -24.24
C THR A 242 -7.70 6.15 -23.53
N LYS A 243 -6.60 6.05 -24.30
CA LYS A 243 -5.27 6.45 -23.82
C LYS A 243 -5.25 7.91 -23.35
N GLY A 244 -5.99 8.79 -24.03
CA GLY A 244 -6.11 10.21 -23.66
C GLY A 244 -6.79 10.35 -22.29
N ASP A 245 -7.92 9.67 -22.09
CA ASP A 245 -8.64 9.70 -20.81
C ASP A 245 -7.79 9.17 -19.66
N THR A 246 -7.00 8.12 -19.90
CA THR A 246 -6.08 7.56 -18.90
C THR A 246 -4.95 8.53 -18.58
N PHE A 247 -4.39 9.20 -19.59
CA PHE A 247 -3.34 10.20 -19.37
C PHE A 247 -3.87 11.37 -18.54
N ASP A 248 -5.01 11.95 -18.92
CA ASP A 248 -5.63 13.08 -18.21
C ASP A 248 -6.07 12.69 -16.79
N TYR A 249 -6.43 11.42 -16.58
CA TYR A 249 -6.76 10.90 -15.26
C TYR A 249 -5.54 10.82 -14.32
N LEU A 250 -4.35 10.53 -14.86
CA LEU A 250 -3.12 10.39 -14.07
C LEU A 250 -2.38 11.74 -13.83
N GLN A 251 -2.89 12.85 -14.38
CA GLN A 251 -2.36 14.22 -14.19
C GLN A 251 -3.05 14.97 -13.03
#